data_AF-A0A4P7RBK5-F1
#
_entry.id   AF-A0A4P7RBK5-F1
#
_cell.length_a   1.000
_cell.length_b   1.000
_cell.length_c   1.000
_cell.angle_alpha   90.00
_cell.angle_beta   90.00
_cell.angle_gamma   90.00
#
_symmetry.space_group_name_H-M   'P 1'
#
loop_
_entity.id
_entity.type
_entity.pdbx_description
1 polymer ?
#
loop_
_entity_poly.entity_id
_entity_poly.type
_entity_poly.pdbx_seq_one_letter_code
_entity_poly.pdbx_strand_id
1 'polypeptide(L)'
;MAPPIHYLLDTNAVLHSPEVLASARRLKLLIPKAVIGELTSRGREHIRNVVSSLINDALNAGAEVVNAPARLKDEPIASDRNAQRLSSADMDLARTAIGLSERDIPVCVVTLDKPMSMFLQSRSIRAITPSDFLNEQQEKATDPALLLSAQSFSSIQVRYMALSALVGGVGALGANAAYSNAAYLLSTAPVWGTVVALPLLGVLLFWYRQRFRLSYGIFEFAVGVMMSLYVFLPTFDYKSLNVLHGLQVLAGLYVMVRGLDNAGNGLQGTKMESIWKRVFGGG
;
A
#
# COMPACT_ATOMS: atom_id res chain seq x y z
N MET A 1 17.53 -37.66 -8.34
CA MET A 1 16.54 -36.73 -7.76
C MET A 1 16.70 -35.39 -8.45
N ALA A 2 15.62 -34.76 -8.89
CA ALA A 2 15.70 -33.42 -9.46
C ALA A 2 16.18 -32.43 -8.37
N PRO A 3 17.04 -31.45 -8.71
CA PRO A 3 17.49 -30.44 -7.75
C PRO A 3 16.30 -29.66 -7.17
N PRO A 4 16.36 -29.28 -5.87
CA PRO A 4 15.28 -28.51 -5.25
C PRO A 4 15.19 -27.12 -5.88
N ILE A 5 13.96 -26.70 -6.19
CA ILE A 5 13.67 -25.36 -6.72
C ILE A 5 13.77 -24.34 -5.58
N HIS A 6 14.50 -23.26 -5.81
CA HIS A 6 14.64 -22.13 -4.90
C HIS A 6 13.61 -21.07 -5.24
N TYR A 7 12.81 -20.66 -4.26
CA TYR A 7 11.74 -19.70 -4.47
C TYR A 7 12.16 -18.33 -3.93
N LEU A 8 12.27 -17.36 -4.81
CA LEU A 8 12.70 -16.00 -4.48
C LEU A 8 11.47 -15.11 -4.28
N LEU A 9 11.33 -14.51 -3.10
CA LEU A 9 10.15 -13.72 -2.75
C LEU A 9 10.32 -12.23 -3.07
N ASP A 10 9.31 -11.66 -3.72
CA ASP A 10 9.13 -10.22 -3.91
C ASP A 10 8.45 -9.56 -2.69
N THR A 11 8.77 -8.30 -2.41
CA THR A 11 8.08 -7.42 -1.46
C THR A 11 6.57 -7.45 -1.64
N ASN A 12 6.08 -7.30 -2.88
CA ASN A 12 4.63 -7.27 -3.12
C ASN A 12 3.97 -8.62 -2.87
N ALA A 13 4.66 -9.72 -3.19
CA ALA A 13 4.17 -11.07 -2.90
C ALA A 13 3.97 -11.27 -1.39
N VAL A 14 4.95 -10.86 -0.58
CA VAL A 14 4.88 -10.98 0.89
C VAL A 14 3.78 -10.09 1.48
N LEU A 15 3.61 -8.85 0.99
CA LEU A 15 2.57 -7.95 1.49
C LEU A 15 1.15 -8.41 1.11
N HIS A 16 0.96 -8.92 -0.11
CA HIS A 16 -0.35 -9.36 -0.59
C HIS A 16 -0.76 -10.73 -0.05
N SER A 17 0.21 -11.64 0.08
CA SER A 17 -0.02 -13.02 0.48
C SER A 17 1.07 -13.44 1.47
N PRO A 18 1.06 -12.95 2.72
CA PRO A 18 2.04 -13.33 3.74
C PRO A 18 2.10 -14.84 3.98
N GLU A 19 1.04 -15.57 3.61
CA GLU A 19 0.95 -17.03 3.67
C GLU A 19 2.08 -17.72 2.88
N VAL A 20 2.68 -17.06 1.88
CA VAL A 20 3.83 -17.62 1.14
C VAL A 20 5.03 -17.91 2.05
N LEU A 21 5.17 -17.16 3.16
CA LEU A 21 6.22 -17.36 4.15
C LEU A 21 6.02 -18.65 4.96
N ALA A 22 4.78 -19.13 5.09
CA ALA A 22 4.48 -20.35 5.84
C ALA A 22 5.06 -21.62 5.19
N SER A 23 5.49 -21.53 3.92
CA SER A 23 6.14 -22.63 3.19
C SER A 23 7.64 -22.78 3.51
N ALA A 24 8.23 -21.91 4.34
CA ALA A 24 9.66 -21.88 4.66
C ALA A 24 10.23 -23.20 5.21
N ARG A 25 9.43 -23.95 5.98
CA ARG A 25 9.88 -25.23 6.57
C ARG A 25 10.10 -26.34 5.56
N ARG A 26 9.54 -26.23 4.35
CA ARG A 26 9.49 -27.33 3.38
C ARG A 26 10.17 -26.99 2.07
N LEU A 27 10.13 -25.73 1.68
CA LEU A 27 10.72 -25.25 0.45
C LEU A 27 11.92 -24.39 0.78
N LYS A 28 12.86 -24.34 -0.17
CA LYS A 28 13.99 -23.44 -0.06
C LYS A 28 13.55 -22.03 -0.46
N LEU A 29 12.96 -21.31 0.51
CA LEU A 29 12.57 -19.92 0.36
C LEU A 29 13.80 -19.02 0.53
N LEU A 30 14.01 -18.16 -0.45
CA LEU A 30 15.06 -17.16 -0.47
C LEU A 30 14.41 -15.77 -0.39
N ILE A 31 14.84 -14.98 0.59
CA ILE A 31 14.37 -13.61 0.79
C ILE A 31 15.53 -12.66 0.47
N PRO A 32 15.47 -11.90 -0.63
CA PRO A 32 16.51 -10.93 -0.93
C PRO A 32 16.64 -9.87 0.17
N LYS A 33 17.88 -9.45 0.45
CA LYS A 33 18.14 -8.37 1.41
C LYS A 33 17.47 -7.06 1.02
N ALA A 34 17.36 -6.77 -0.28
CA ALA A 34 16.65 -5.60 -0.79
C ALA A 34 15.16 -5.63 -0.40
N VAL A 35 14.52 -6.80 -0.52
CA VAL A 35 13.11 -7.02 -0.14
C VAL A 35 12.92 -6.83 1.37
N ILE A 36 13.85 -7.33 2.20
CA ILE A 36 13.80 -7.07 3.66
C ILE A 36 13.95 -5.58 3.95
N GLY A 37 14.90 -4.90 3.30
CA GLY A 37 15.10 -3.46 3.43
C GLY A 37 13.86 -2.66 3.04
N GLU A 38 13.17 -3.07 1.97
CA GLU A 38 11.93 -2.46 1.52
C GLU A 38 10.77 -2.73 2.50
N LEU A 39 10.59 -3.97 2.96
CA LEU A 39 9.56 -4.35 3.91
C LEU A 39 9.74 -3.65 5.28
N THR A 40 10.97 -3.46 5.73
CA THR A 40 11.29 -2.78 7.00
C THR A 40 11.23 -1.26 6.89
N SER A 41 11.48 -0.68 5.71
CA SER A 41 11.36 0.77 5.47
C SER A 41 9.95 1.20 5.06
N ARG A 42 9.10 0.29 4.57
CA ARG A 42 7.72 0.61 4.14
C ARG A 42 6.70 0.46 5.26
N GLY A 43 5.59 1.17 5.11
CA GLY A 43 4.45 1.11 6.04
C GLY A 43 4.68 1.78 7.39
N ARG A 44 3.67 1.69 8.24
CA ARG A 44 3.70 2.21 9.62
C ARG A 44 4.46 1.28 10.55
N GLU A 45 4.97 1.82 11.65
CA GLU A 45 5.70 1.10 12.70
C GLU A 45 5.01 -0.22 13.11
N HIS A 46 3.70 -0.20 13.34
CA HIS A 46 2.97 -1.42 13.70
C HIS A 46 2.99 -2.49 12.59
N ILE A 47 2.80 -2.10 11.32
CA ILE A 47 2.86 -3.02 10.18
C ILE A 47 4.28 -3.57 10.03
N ARG A 48 5.29 -2.71 10.17
CA ARG A 48 6.71 -3.11 10.14
C ARG A 48 7.03 -4.14 11.20
N ASN A 49 6.53 -3.97 12.42
CA ASN A 49 6.77 -4.91 13.51
C ASN A 49 6.17 -6.29 13.21
N VAL A 50 4.94 -6.34 12.68
CA VAL A 50 4.29 -7.62 12.33
C VAL A 50 4.96 -8.28 11.11
N VAL A 51 5.33 -7.52 10.08
CA VAL A 51 6.06 -8.06 8.94
C VAL A 51 7.44 -8.57 9.37
N SER A 52 8.13 -7.84 10.24
CA SER A 52 9.43 -8.24 10.77
C SER A 52 9.34 -9.52 11.60
N SER A 53 8.29 -9.68 12.42
CA SER A 53 8.07 -10.94 13.14
C SER A 53 7.81 -12.09 12.19
N LEU A 54 6.96 -11.91 11.17
CA LEU A 54 6.69 -12.95 10.16
C LEU A 54 7.95 -13.35 9.38
N ILE A 55 8.81 -12.39 9.01
CA ILE A 55 10.09 -12.68 8.36
C ILE A 55 10.99 -13.46 9.31
N ASN A 56 11.12 -13.03 10.57
CA ASN A 56 11.95 -13.74 11.55
C ASN A 56 11.45 -15.17 11.78
N ASP A 57 10.13 -15.37 11.87
CA ASP A 57 9.54 -16.70 12.01
C ASP A 57 9.82 -17.57 10.78
N ALA A 58 9.77 -16.99 9.57
CA ALA A 58 10.14 -17.68 8.33
C ALA A 58 11.63 -18.05 8.28
N LEU A 59 12.52 -17.15 8.74
CA LEU A 59 13.96 -17.42 8.84
C LEU A 59 14.24 -18.54 9.84
N ASN A 60 13.60 -18.51 11.01
CA ASN A 60 13.68 -19.58 12.02
C ASN A 60 13.13 -20.91 11.48
N ALA A 61 12.18 -20.85 10.55
CA ALA A 61 11.62 -22.00 9.86
C ALA A 61 12.50 -22.53 8.72
N GLY A 62 13.60 -21.85 8.35
CA GLY A 62 14.55 -22.32 7.33
C GLY A 62 14.58 -21.50 6.04
N ALA A 63 13.88 -20.36 5.97
CA ALA A 63 14.11 -19.41 4.89
C ALA A 63 15.53 -18.80 5.00
N GLU A 64 16.13 -18.48 3.85
CA GLU A 64 17.50 -17.94 3.78
C GLU A 64 17.47 -16.51 3.23
N VAL A 65 18.27 -15.63 3.82
CA VAL A 65 18.49 -14.27 3.28
C VAL A 65 19.59 -14.32 2.23
N VAL A 66 19.32 -13.77 1.05
CA VAL A 66 20.27 -13.73 -0.05
C VAL A 66 20.62 -12.29 -0.46
N ASN A 67 21.88 -12.08 -0.85
CA ASN A 67 22.34 -10.80 -1.37
C ASN A 67 22.38 -10.84 -2.89
N ALA A 68 22.07 -9.72 -3.53
CA ALA A 68 22.30 -9.57 -4.96
C ALA A 68 23.80 -9.76 -5.28
N PRO A 69 24.14 -10.51 -6.34
CA PRO A 69 25.53 -10.68 -6.75
C PRO A 69 26.13 -9.34 -7.19
N ALA A 70 27.39 -9.11 -6.85
CA ALA A 70 28.09 -7.86 -7.19
C ALA A 70 28.27 -7.69 -8.71
N ARG A 71 28.42 -8.80 -9.44
CA ARG A 71 28.57 -8.85 -10.90
C ARG A 71 27.82 -10.05 -11.44
N LEU A 72 27.16 -9.87 -12.58
CA LEU A 72 26.56 -10.92 -13.39
C LEU A 72 27.38 -11.13 -14.67
N LYS A 73 27.28 -12.32 -15.29
CA LYS A 73 27.81 -12.51 -16.64
C LYS A 73 26.99 -11.68 -17.63
N ASP A 74 25.67 -11.72 -17.48
CA ASP A 74 24.73 -10.93 -18.28
C ASP A 74 24.04 -9.88 -17.42
N GLU A 75 24.70 -8.72 -17.24
CA GLU A 75 24.09 -7.59 -16.53
C GLU A 75 22.81 -7.13 -17.27
N PRO A 76 21.73 -6.80 -16.55
CA PRO A 76 20.54 -6.19 -17.13
C PRO A 76 20.91 -4.93 -17.92
N ILE A 77 20.73 -4.98 -19.24
CA ILE A 77 21.05 -3.84 -20.10
C ILE A 77 19.98 -2.76 -19.89
N ALA A 78 20.41 -1.52 -19.66
CA ALA A 78 19.52 -0.36 -19.47
C ALA A 78 18.57 -0.09 -20.65
N SER A 79 18.81 -0.68 -21.81
CA SER A 79 17.95 -0.57 -23.00
C SER A 79 16.73 -1.50 -22.98
N ASP A 80 16.66 -2.45 -22.05
CA ASP A 80 15.50 -3.32 -21.91
C ASP A 80 14.32 -2.50 -21.35
N ARG A 81 13.29 -2.32 -22.19
CA ARG A 81 12.09 -1.54 -21.85
C ARG A 81 11.40 -2.05 -20.59
N ASN A 82 11.48 -3.35 -20.30
CA ASN A 82 10.91 -3.91 -19.08
C ASN A 82 11.80 -3.61 -17.87
N ALA A 83 13.12 -3.66 -18.03
CA ALA A 83 14.07 -3.31 -16.96
C ALA A 83 13.92 -1.85 -16.50
N GLN A 84 13.63 -0.93 -17.42
CA GLN A 84 13.43 0.49 -17.10
C GLN A 84 12.23 0.76 -16.18
N ARG A 85 11.29 -0.19 -16.07
CA ARG A 85 10.08 -0.07 -15.24
C ARG A 85 10.24 -0.71 -13.86
N LEU A 86 11.34 -1.41 -13.63
CA LEU A 86 11.63 -2.07 -12.36
C LEU A 86 12.18 -1.05 -11.37
N SER A 87 11.73 -1.12 -10.12
CA SER A 87 12.36 -0.33 -9.05
C SER A 87 13.77 -0.85 -8.74
N SER A 88 14.55 -0.13 -7.92
CA SER A 88 15.88 -0.60 -7.52
C SER A 88 15.83 -1.94 -6.77
N ALA A 89 14.80 -2.16 -5.95
CA ALA A 89 14.63 -3.43 -5.22
C ALA A 89 14.23 -4.57 -6.16
N ASP A 90 13.36 -4.28 -7.14
CA ASP A 90 12.98 -5.20 -8.21
C ASP A 90 14.21 -5.59 -9.03
N MET A 91 15.06 -4.63 -9.39
CA MET A 91 16.31 -4.90 -10.09
C MET A 91 17.25 -5.80 -9.29
N ASP A 92 17.39 -5.58 -7.98
CA ASP A 92 18.21 -6.45 -7.12
C ASP A 92 17.63 -7.86 -7.00
N LEU A 93 16.29 -8.00 -6.90
CA LEU A 93 15.58 -9.27 -6.95
C LEU A 93 15.88 -10.01 -8.27
N ALA A 94 15.75 -9.30 -9.40
CA ALA A 94 16.00 -9.86 -10.71
C ALA A 94 17.47 -10.27 -10.89
N ARG A 95 18.42 -9.44 -10.44
CA ARG A 95 19.85 -9.77 -10.45
C ARG A 95 20.16 -11.00 -9.60
N THR A 96 19.50 -11.13 -8.45
CA THR A 96 19.64 -12.32 -7.59
C THR A 96 19.14 -13.57 -8.31
N ALA A 97 17.97 -13.51 -8.96
CA ALA A 97 17.43 -14.63 -9.73
C ALA A 97 18.36 -15.03 -10.89
N ILE A 98 18.86 -14.06 -11.66
CA ILE A 98 19.81 -14.30 -12.75
C ILE A 98 21.09 -14.95 -12.23
N GLY A 99 21.68 -14.40 -11.15
CA GLY A 99 22.92 -14.94 -10.59
C GLY A 99 22.78 -16.35 -10.01
N LEU A 100 21.59 -16.74 -9.53
CA LEU A 100 21.30 -18.12 -9.14
C LEU A 100 21.18 -19.02 -10.38
N SER A 101 20.47 -18.56 -11.41
CA SER A 101 20.31 -19.29 -12.67
C SER A 101 21.65 -19.51 -13.39
N GLU A 102 22.57 -18.53 -13.39
CA GLU A 102 23.92 -18.63 -13.96
C GLU A 102 24.82 -19.67 -13.26
N ARG A 103 24.43 -20.11 -12.05
CA ARG A 103 25.09 -21.15 -11.26
C ARG A 103 24.38 -22.51 -11.37
N ASP A 104 23.49 -22.66 -12.35
CA ASP A 104 22.66 -23.85 -12.57
C ASP A 104 21.76 -24.20 -11.36
N ILE A 105 21.39 -23.19 -10.56
CA ILE A 105 20.45 -23.35 -9.44
C ILE A 105 19.03 -23.08 -9.98
N PRO A 106 18.11 -24.07 -9.95
CA PRO A 106 16.74 -23.85 -10.39
C PRO A 106 16.05 -22.83 -9.49
N VAL A 107 15.62 -21.72 -10.07
CA VAL A 107 15.00 -20.61 -9.35
C VAL A 107 13.62 -20.27 -9.92
N CYS A 108 12.68 -19.97 -9.03
CA CYS A 108 11.35 -19.49 -9.37
C CYS A 108 11.07 -18.21 -8.57
N VAL A 109 10.71 -17.13 -9.25
CA VAL A 109 10.40 -15.86 -8.58
C VAL A 109 8.91 -15.77 -8.30
N VAL A 110 8.53 -15.49 -7.06
CA VAL A 110 7.13 -15.29 -6.65
C VAL A 110 6.86 -13.79 -6.63
N THR A 111 6.12 -13.29 -7.62
CA THR A 111 5.85 -11.86 -7.80
C THR A 111 4.45 -11.60 -8.37
N LEU A 112 3.88 -10.44 -8.05
CA LEU A 112 2.66 -9.92 -8.68
C LEU A 112 2.98 -8.90 -9.79
N ASP A 113 4.24 -8.54 -9.96
CA ASP A 113 4.64 -7.55 -10.94
C ASP A 113 4.79 -8.16 -12.34
N LYS A 114 4.02 -7.62 -13.28
CA LYS A 114 3.96 -8.11 -14.66
C LYS A 114 5.23 -7.75 -15.43
N PRO A 115 5.72 -6.49 -15.39
CA PRO A 115 7.06 -6.14 -15.85
C PRO A 115 8.16 -7.09 -15.36
N MET A 116 8.23 -7.38 -14.06
CA MET A 116 9.20 -8.34 -13.50
C MET A 116 9.05 -9.73 -14.11
N SER A 117 7.82 -10.26 -14.15
CA SER A 117 7.55 -11.58 -14.74
C SER A 117 7.99 -11.68 -16.20
N MET A 118 7.68 -10.65 -17.01
CA MET A 118 8.09 -10.58 -18.42
C MET A 118 9.61 -10.46 -18.57
N PHE A 119 10.25 -9.65 -17.72
CA PHE A 119 11.70 -9.47 -17.72
C PHE A 119 12.44 -10.78 -17.41
N LEU A 120 11.99 -11.53 -16.42
CA LEU A 120 12.57 -12.83 -16.04
C LEU A 120 12.29 -13.91 -17.08
N GLN A 121 11.08 -13.93 -17.66
CA GLN A 121 10.72 -14.91 -18.70
C GLN A 121 11.61 -14.78 -19.94
N SER A 122 12.02 -13.56 -20.32
CA SER A 122 12.95 -13.33 -21.43
C SER A 122 14.33 -13.98 -21.24
N ARG A 123 14.66 -14.37 -19.99
CA ARG A 123 15.89 -15.05 -19.58
C ARG A 123 15.65 -16.50 -19.16
N SER A 124 14.49 -17.06 -19.54
CA SER A 124 14.08 -18.43 -19.19
C SER A 124 13.97 -18.68 -17.68
N ILE A 125 13.82 -17.63 -16.86
CA ILE A 125 13.58 -17.75 -15.43
C ILE A 125 12.06 -17.76 -15.20
N ARG A 126 11.58 -18.77 -14.48
CA ARG A 126 10.16 -18.92 -14.15
C ARG A 126 9.75 -17.87 -13.12
N ALA A 127 8.63 -17.19 -13.37
CA ALA A 127 7.95 -16.34 -12.41
C ALA A 127 6.50 -16.80 -12.25
N ILE A 128 6.00 -16.82 -11.02
CA ILE A 128 4.62 -17.22 -10.68
C ILE A 128 3.99 -16.24 -9.71
N THR A 129 2.67 -16.18 -9.71
CA THR A 129 1.94 -15.36 -8.74
C THR A 129 1.92 -16.02 -7.36
N PRO A 130 1.71 -15.27 -6.27
CA PRO A 130 1.54 -15.85 -4.94
C PRO A 130 0.37 -16.84 -4.86
N SER A 131 -0.73 -16.59 -5.58
CA SER A 131 -1.86 -17.51 -5.66
C SER A 131 -1.48 -18.82 -6.34
N ASP A 132 -0.75 -18.75 -7.45
CA ASP A 132 -0.29 -19.95 -8.15
C ASP A 132 0.70 -20.74 -7.29
N PHE A 133 1.63 -20.05 -6.62
CA PHE A 133 2.55 -20.64 -5.65
C PHE A 133 1.80 -21.41 -4.55
N LEU A 134 0.81 -20.77 -3.92
CA LEU A 134 0.02 -21.39 -2.86
C LEU A 134 -0.83 -22.56 -3.38
N ASN A 135 -1.39 -22.46 -4.58
CA ASN A 135 -2.15 -23.54 -5.21
C ASN A 135 -1.25 -24.75 -5.51
N GLU A 136 -0.03 -24.53 -6.01
CA GLU A 136 0.98 -25.60 -6.18
C GLU A 136 1.37 -26.24 -4.84
N GLN A 137 1.15 -25.56 -3.72
CA GLN A 137 1.41 -26.07 -2.38
C GLN A 137 0.20 -26.66 -1.65
N GLN A 138 -1.04 -26.51 -2.15
CA GLN A 138 -2.25 -26.96 -1.43
C GLN A 138 -2.24 -28.46 -1.10
N GLU A 139 -1.57 -29.29 -1.91
CA GLU A 139 -1.42 -30.73 -1.65
C GLU A 139 -0.39 -31.06 -0.54
N LYS A 140 0.36 -30.07 -0.06
CA LYS A 140 1.44 -30.25 0.92
C LYS A 140 1.10 -29.51 2.22
N ALA A 141 1.00 -30.27 3.31
CA ALA A 141 0.68 -29.73 4.64
C ALA A 141 1.52 -28.48 5.00
N THR A 142 0.85 -27.35 5.20
CA THR A 142 1.48 -26.06 5.56
C THR A 142 1.67 -25.97 7.07
N ASP A 143 2.64 -25.17 7.54
CA ASP A 143 2.79 -24.91 8.97
C ASP A 143 1.58 -24.12 9.51
N PRO A 144 0.76 -24.70 10.40
CA PRO A 144 -0.45 -24.04 10.89
C PRO A 144 -0.14 -22.79 11.72
N ALA A 145 0.99 -22.72 12.43
CA ALA A 145 1.33 -21.58 13.27
C ALA A 145 1.69 -20.34 12.44
N LEU A 146 2.49 -20.53 11.40
CA LEU A 146 2.83 -19.47 10.44
C LEU A 146 1.60 -19.03 9.63
N LEU A 147 0.74 -19.97 9.25
CA LEU A 147 -0.49 -19.68 8.53
C LEU A 147 -1.47 -18.84 9.37
N LEU A 148 -1.66 -19.18 10.65
CA LEU A 148 -2.47 -18.36 11.56
C LEU A 148 -1.89 -16.95 11.73
N SER A 149 -0.56 -16.84 11.84
CA SER A 149 0.11 -15.55 11.95
C SER A 149 -0.08 -14.71 10.67
N ALA A 150 0.05 -15.32 9.49
CA ALA A 150 -0.19 -14.67 8.20
C ALA A 150 -1.65 -14.23 8.01
N GLN A 151 -2.62 -15.07 8.40
CA GLN A 151 -4.03 -14.73 8.36
C GLN A 151 -4.38 -13.59 9.33
N SER A 152 -3.77 -13.56 10.52
CA SER A 152 -3.98 -12.48 11.47
C SER A 152 -3.56 -11.12 10.87
N PHE A 153 -2.44 -11.07 10.13
CA PHE A 153 -1.96 -9.87 9.47
C PHE A 153 -2.95 -9.32 8.43
N SER A 154 -3.51 -10.19 7.59
CA SER A 154 -4.48 -9.76 6.57
C SER A 154 -5.75 -9.19 7.20
N SER A 155 -6.24 -9.80 8.28
CA SER A 155 -7.42 -9.33 9.01
C SER A 155 -7.20 -7.96 9.67
N ILE A 156 -6.01 -7.72 10.23
CA ILE A 156 -5.63 -6.44 10.85
C ILE A 156 -5.62 -5.32 9.81
N GLN A 157 -5.07 -5.58 8.62
CA GLN A 157 -5.07 -4.59 7.54
C GLN A 157 -6.48 -4.24 7.07
N VAL A 158 -7.35 -5.24 6.84
CA VAL A 158 -8.74 -5.02 6.43
C VAL A 158 -9.49 -4.22 7.49
N ARG A 159 -9.36 -4.59 8.76
CA ARG A 159 -9.98 -3.87 9.88
C ARG A 159 -9.50 -2.42 9.96
N TYR A 160 -8.21 -2.18 9.77
CA TYR A 160 -7.65 -0.82 9.77
C TYR A 160 -8.22 0.04 8.65
N MET A 161 -8.32 -0.51 7.43
CA MET A 161 -8.91 0.18 6.29
C MET A 161 -10.40 0.48 6.52
N ALA A 162 -11.17 -0.53 6.95
CA ALA A 162 -12.60 -0.37 7.23
C ALA A 162 -12.85 0.66 8.34
N LEU A 163 -12.07 0.61 9.42
CA LEU A 163 -12.17 1.58 10.51
C LEU A 163 -11.79 2.98 10.03
N SER A 164 -10.73 3.12 9.23
CA SER A 164 -10.30 4.43 8.70
C SER A 164 -11.37 5.04 7.79
N ALA A 165 -11.97 4.23 6.91
CA ALA A 165 -13.08 4.65 6.06
C ALA A 165 -14.32 5.04 6.88
N LEU A 166 -14.69 4.24 7.87
CA LEU A 166 -15.81 4.52 8.76
C LEU A 166 -15.60 5.82 9.55
N VAL A 167 -14.43 5.99 10.17
CA VAL A 167 -14.11 7.22 10.94
C VAL A 167 -14.09 8.44 10.02
N GLY A 168 -13.54 8.31 8.81
CA GLY A 168 -13.49 9.41 7.83
C GLY A 168 -14.90 9.81 7.38
N GLY A 169 -15.75 8.82 7.07
CA GLY A 169 -17.13 9.03 6.69
C GLY A 169 -17.99 9.62 7.80
N VAL A 170 -17.89 9.10 9.03
CA VAL A 170 -18.58 9.65 10.21
C VAL A 170 -18.12 11.09 10.48
N GLY A 171 -16.82 11.36 10.37
CA GLY A 171 -16.28 12.72 10.47
C GLY A 171 -16.90 13.66 9.44
N ALA A 172 -17.03 13.21 8.18
CA ALA A 172 -17.63 14.00 7.11
C ALA A 172 -19.12 14.28 7.37
N LEU A 173 -19.88 13.29 7.86
CA LEU A 173 -21.27 13.48 8.29
C LEU A 173 -21.38 14.47 9.46
N GLY A 174 -20.46 14.41 10.43
CA GLY A 174 -20.37 15.37 11.52
C GLY A 174 -20.11 16.80 11.03
N ALA A 175 -19.15 16.97 10.11
CA ALA A 175 -18.87 18.26 9.47
C ALA A 175 -20.09 18.78 8.70
N ASN A 176 -20.80 17.89 8.02
CA ASN A 176 -22.02 18.23 7.31
C ASN A 176 -23.15 18.70 8.25
N ALA A 177 -23.35 18.00 9.36
CA ALA A 177 -24.32 18.37 10.37
C ALA A 177 -23.97 19.73 11.01
N ALA A 178 -22.69 19.96 11.29
CA ALA A 178 -22.21 21.25 11.81
C ALA A 178 -22.46 22.39 10.81
N TYR A 179 -22.20 22.16 9.52
CA TYR A 179 -22.49 23.14 8.46
C TYR A 179 -23.98 23.45 8.36
N SER A 180 -24.83 22.42 8.34
CA SER A 180 -26.29 22.57 8.25
C SER A 180 -26.89 23.34 9.44
N ASN A 181 -26.21 23.31 10.60
CA ASN A 181 -26.61 24.00 11.83
C ASN A 181 -25.73 25.22 12.14
N ALA A 182 -24.97 25.74 11.17
CA ALA A 182 -23.97 26.79 11.40
C ALA A 182 -24.60 28.06 11.98
N ALA A 183 -25.79 28.47 11.54
CA ALA A 183 -26.49 29.65 12.06
C ALA A 183 -26.77 29.54 13.56
N TYR A 184 -27.22 28.38 14.03
CA TYR A 184 -27.47 28.10 15.44
C TYR A 184 -26.17 28.15 16.25
N LEU A 185 -25.12 27.47 15.76
CA LEU A 185 -23.80 27.43 16.40
C LEU A 185 -23.18 28.83 16.54
N LEU A 186 -23.25 29.64 15.47
CA LEU A 186 -22.72 31.00 15.44
C LEU A 186 -23.53 31.96 16.31
N SER A 187 -24.84 31.75 16.46
CA SER A 187 -25.67 32.57 17.36
C SER A 187 -25.44 32.26 18.85
N THR A 188 -24.99 31.04 19.16
CA THR A 188 -24.79 30.56 20.54
C THR A 188 -23.39 30.89 21.06
N ALA A 189 -22.39 30.96 20.17
CA ALA A 189 -21.01 31.26 20.55
C ALA A 189 -20.71 32.76 20.40
N PRO A 190 -20.18 33.44 21.43
CA PRO A 190 -19.68 34.80 21.27
C PRO A 190 -18.51 34.82 20.27
N VAL A 191 -18.33 35.93 19.54
CA VAL A 191 -17.28 36.10 18.51
C VAL A 191 -15.90 35.62 18.99
N TRP A 192 -15.55 35.89 20.24
CA TRP A 192 -14.30 35.43 20.86
C TRP A 192 -14.16 33.91 20.95
N GLY A 193 -15.26 33.19 21.14
CA GLY A 193 -15.30 31.73 21.10
C GLY A 193 -14.89 31.19 19.73
N THR A 194 -15.39 31.78 18.64
CA THR A 194 -15.00 31.39 17.27
C THR A 194 -13.53 31.70 16.99
N VAL A 195 -13.04 32.86 17.44
CA VAL A 195 -11.63 33.27 17.27
C VAL A 195 -10.67 32.29 17.95
N VAL A 196 -11.00 31.75 19.12
CA VAL A 196 -10.17 30.77 19.82
C VAL A 196 -10.38 29.34 19.29
N ALA A 197 -11.62 28.99 18.93
CA ALA A 197 -11.94 27.65 18.45
C ALA A 197 -11.26 27.31 17.12
N LEU A 198 -11.16 28.25 16.18
CA LEU A 198 -10.57 27.99 14.86
C LEU A 198 -9.09 27.56 14.93
N PRO A 199 -8.17 28.26 15.65
CA PRO A 199 -6.81 27.80 15.85
C PRO A 199 -6.72 26.43 16.52
N LEU A 200 -7.54 26.19 17.55
CA LEU A 200 -7.57 24.89 18.26
C LEU A 200 -8.00 23.76 17.31
N LEU A 201 -9.03 24.01 16.48
CA LEU A 201 -9.46 23.07 15.45
C LEU A 201 -8.33 22.81 14.45
N GLY A 202 -7.58 23.84 14.04
CA GLY A 202 -6.43 23.71 13.16
C GLY A 202 -5.35 22.78 13.73
N VAL A 203 -5.00 22.95 15.02
CA VAL A 203 -4.03 22.08 15.72
C VAL A 203 -4.57 20.65 15.83
N LEU A 204 -5.85 20.49 16.16
CA LEU A 204 -6.48 19.18 16.31
C LEU A 204 -6.54 18.42 14.96
N LEU A 205 -6.91 19.11 13.87
CA LEU A 205 -6.90 18.56 12.53
C LEU A 205 -5.49 18.19 12.07
N PHE A 206 -4.47 19.00 12.42
CA PHE A 206 -3.09 18.68 12.13
C PHE A 206 -2.63 17.41 12.88
N TRP A 207 -2.94 17.31 14.17
CA TRP A 207 -2.66 16.11 14.96
C TRP A 207 -3.37 14.87 14.38
N TYR A 208 -4.64 15.00 14.04
CA TYR A 208 -5.44 13.95 13.43
C TYR A 208 -4.86 13.51 12.07
N ARG A 209 -4.44 14.46 11.22
CA ARG A 209 -3.72 14.19 9.96
C ARG A 209 -2.47 13.36 10.19
N GLN A 210 -1.63 13.71 11.18
CA GLN A 210 -0.39 12.97 11.43
C GLN A 210 -0.65 11.54 11.90
N ARG A 211 -1.65 11.33 12.74
CA ARG A 211 -1.92 10.00 13.32
C ARG A 211 -2.78 9.10 12.41
N PHE A 212 -3.73 9.67 11.68
CA PHE A 212 -4.76 8.93 10.93
C PHE A 212 -4.90 9.38 9.48
N ARG A 213 -3.77 9.54 8.77
CA ARG A 213 -3.69 9.97 7.35
C ARG A 213 -4.77 9.40 6.41
N LEU A 214 -5.01 8.09 6.43
CA LEU A 214 -6.02 7.47 5.55
C LEU A 214 -7.43 7.99 5.84
N SER A 215 -7.82 7.96 7.11
CA SER A 215 -9.13 8.45 7.57
C SER A 215 -9.30 9.94 7.30
N TYR A 216 -8.25 10.73 7.57
CA TYR A 216 -8.21 12.16 7.28
C TYR A 216 -8.32 12.46 5.77
N GLY A 217 -7.64 11.68 4.93
CA GLY A 217 -7.73 11.84 3.47
C GLY A 217 -9.13 11.55 2.93
N ILE A 218 -9.78 10.49 3.43
CA ILE A 218 -11.19 10.18 3.11
C ILE A 218 -12.12 11.30 3.58
N PHE A 219 -11.89 11.81 4.80
CA PHE A 219 -12.63 12.95 5.34
C PHE A 219 -12.49 14.20 4.46
N GLU A 220 -11.25 14.61 4.14
CA GLU A 220 -11.00 15.77 3.26
C GLU A 220 -11.67 15.57 1.90
N PHE A 221 -11.51 14.40 1.28
CA PHE A 221 -12.14 14.10 0.00
C PHE A 221 -13.66 14.27 0.05
N ALA A 222 -14.32 13.66 1.04
CA ALA A 222 -15.77 13.77 1.21
C ALA A 222 -16.22 15.21 1.48
N VAL A 223 -15.49 15.96 2.31
CA VAL A 223 -15.78 17.39 2.57
C VAL A 223 -15.64 18.22 1.30
N GLY A 224 -14.60 18.00 0.50
CA GLY A 224 -14.43 18.67 -0.78
C GLY A 224 -15.57 18.39 -1.76
N VAL A 225 -16.03 17.13 -1.84
CA VAL A 225 -17.22 16.72 -2.62
C VAL A 225 -18.46 17.47 -2.13
N MET A 226 -18.73 17.49 -0.83
CA MET A 226 -19.89 18.21 -0.27
C MET A 226 -19.82 19.72 -0.54
N MET A 227 -18.66 20.35 -0.32
CA MET A 227 -18.45 21.78 -0.60
C MET A 227 -18.79 22.12 -2.05
N SER A 228 -18.41 21.25 -2.99
CA SER A 228 -18.65 21.46 -4.42
C SER A 228 -20.11 21.18 -4.79
N LEU A 229 -20.73 20.14 -4.23
CA LEU A 229 -22.13 19.77 -4.51
C LEU A 229 -23.12 20.80 -3.95
N TYR A 230 -22.84 21.40 -2.79
CA TYR A 230 -23.70 22.43 -2.20
C TYR A 230 -23.75 23.75 -2.97
N VAL A 231 -22.84 23.96 -3.92
CA VAL A 231 -22.96 25.07 -4.86
C VAL A 231 -24.08 24.82 -5.88
N PHE A 232 -24.32 23.56 -6.25
CA PHE A 232 -25.26 23.21 -7.31
C PHE A 232 -26.60 22.71 -6.79
N LEU A 233 -26.66 22.10 -5.60
CA LEU A 233 -27.91 21.60 -5.04
C LEU A 233 -28.71 22.70 -4.34
N PRO A 234 -30.06 22.72 -4.44
CA PRO A 234 -30.90 21.71 -5.10
C PRO A 234 -31.27 22.02 -6.57
N THR A 235 -31.06 23.24 -7.08
CA THR A 235 -31.65 23.70 -8.35
C THR A 235 -30.77 23.51 -9.59
N PHE A 236 -29.49 23.14 -9.43
CA PHE A 236 -28.50 22.87 -10.48
C PHE A 236 -28.51 23.92 -11.62
N ASP A 237 -28.32 25.20 -11.28
CA ASP A 237 -28.31 26.30 -12.26
C ASP A 237 -26.93 26.96 -12.40
N TYR A 238 -26.23 26.68 -13.51
CA TYR A 238 -24.95 27.29 -13.84
C TYR A 238 -25.02 28.81 -14.06
N LYS A 239 -26.19 29.35 -14.43
CA LYS A 239 -26.36 30.80 -14.67
C LYS A 239 -26.36 31.59 -13.36
N SER A 240 -26.61 30.92 -12.23
CA SER A 240 -26.60 31.50 -10.89
C SER A 240 -25.21 31.52 -10.23
N LEU A 241 -24.18 30.98 -10.90
CA LEU A 241 -22.81 30.95 -10.38
C LEU A 241 -22.23 32.37 -10.33
N ASN A 242 -21.98 32.83 -9.12
CA ASN A 242 -21.24 34.06 -8.86
C ASN A 242 -19.77 33.71 -8.55
N VAL A 243 -18.93 34.74 -8.38
CA VAL A 243 -17.49 34.55 -8.06
C VAL A 243 -17.29 33.76 -6.77
N LEU A 244 -18.15 33.93 -5.76
CA LEU A 244 -18.08 33.19 -4.49
C LEU A 244 -18.35 31.70 -4.69
N HIS A 245 -19.36 31.35 -5.48
CA HIS A 245 -19.66 29.97 -5.87
C HIS A 245 -18.48 29.34 -6.63
N GLY A 246 -17.88 30.08 -7.57
CA GLY A 246 -16.67 29.65 -8.28
C GLY A 246 -15.50 29.37 -7.34
N LEU A 247 -15.23 30.27 -6.39
CA LEU A 247 -14.19 30.09 -5.37
C LEU A 247 -14.47 28.89 -4.46
N GLN A 248 -15.72 28.65 -4.08
CA GLN A 248 -16.11 27.50 -3.28
C GLN A 248 -15.89 26.17 -4.01
N VAL A 249 -16.25 26.07 -5.30
CA VAL A 249 -15.96 24.88 -6.11
C VAL A 249 -14.45 24.65 -6.23
N LEU A 250 -13.68 25.71 -6.50
CA LEU A 250 -12.21 25.61 -6.57
C LEU A 250 -11.60 25.17 -5.23
N ALA A 251 -12.06 25.71 -4.12
CA ALA A 251 -11.65 25.29 -2.78
C ALA A 251 -12.01 23.82 -2.52
N GLY A 252 -13.23 23.40 -2.89
CA GLY A 252 -13.68 22.01 -2.76
C GLY A 252 -12.81 21.05 -3.57
N LEU A 253 -12.51 21.38 -4.84
CA LEU A 253 -11.62 20.60 -5.70
C LEU A 253 -10.20 20.50 -5.12
N TYR A 254 -9.65 21.60 -4.62
CA TYR A 254 -8.34 21.60 -3.98
C TYR A 254 -8.31 20.66 -2.76
N VAL A 255 -9.35 20.71 -1.91
CA VAL A 255 -9.49 19.84 -0.75
C VAL A 255 -9.65 18.37 -1.18
N MET A 256 -10.38 18.07 -2.28
CA MET A 256 -10.47 16.72 -2.82
C MET A 256 -9.12 16.15 -3.24
N VAL A 257 -8.33 16.92 -4.01
CA VAL A 257 -7.00 16.50 -4.47
C VAL A 257 -6.07 16.23 -3.29
N ARG A 258 -6.08 17.13 -2.29
CA ARG A 258 -5.29 16.95 -1.07
C ARG A 258 -5.76 15.76 -0.24
N GLY A 259 -7.06 15.50 -0.19
CA GLY A 259 -7.63 14.32 0.45
C GLY A 259 -7.15 13.02 -0.20
N LEU A 260 -7.12 12.97 -1.54
CA LEU A 260 -6.57 11.84 -2.29
C LEU A 260 -5.08 11.63 -2.01
N ASP A 261 -4.27 12.68 -1.96
CA ASP A 261 -2.84 12.58 -1.59
C ASP A 261 -2.65 12.00 -0.17
N ASN A 262 -3.40 12.51 0.81
CA ASN A 262 -3.36 11.98 2.18
C ASN A 262 -3.85 10.52 2.26
N ALA A 263 -4.87 10.14 1.46
CA ALA A 263 -5.33 8.77 1.36
C ALA A 263 -4.27 7.84 0.76
N GLY A 264 -3.63 8.23 -0.35
CA GLY A 264 -2.54 7.49 -0.98
C GLY A 264 -1.35 7.27 -0.04
N ASN A 265 -0.91 8.34 0.63
CA ASN A 265 0.12 8.25 1.68
C ASN A 265 -0.32 7.38 2.86
N GLY A 266 -1.61 7.32 3.15
CA GLY A 266 -2.20 6.45 4.18
C GLY A 266 -2.22 4.96 3.79
N LEU A 267 -2.21 4.63 2.50
CA LEU A 267 -2.24 3.27 1.97
C LEU A 267 -0.85 2.63 1.81
N GLN A 268 0.24 3.40 1.96
CA GLN A 268 1.61 2.89 1.86
C GLN A 268 1.87 1.74 2.85
N GLY A 269 2.44 0.64 2.35
CA GLY A 269 2.69 -0.60 3.10
C GLY A 269 1.47 -1.50 3.26
N THR A 270 0.36 -1.23 2.57
CA THR A 270 -0.83 -2.09 2.55
C THR A 270 -1.03 -2.74 1.19
N LYS A 271 -1.87 -3.78 1.10
CA LYS A 271 -2.25 -4.43 -0.17
C LYS A 271 -2.85 -3.45 -1.19
N MET A 272 -3.45 -2.36 -0.73
CA MET A 272 -4.06 -1.35 -1.60
C MET A 272 -3.04 -0.40 -2.22
N GLU A 273 -1.79 -0.36 -1.75
CA GLU A 273 -0.75 0.49 -2.33
C GLU A 273 -0.50 0.16 -3.80
N SER A 274 -0.45 -1.13 -4.15
CA SER A 274 -0.23 -1.57 -5.54
C SER A 274 -1.37 -1.12 -6.45
N ILE A 275 -2.61 -1.23 -5.98
CA ILE A 275 -3.80 -0.77 -6.71
C ILE A 275 -3.77 0.75 -6.84
N TRP A 276 -3.44 1.47 -5.75
CA TRP A 276 -3.33 2.93 -5.75
C TRP A 276 -2.29 3.42 -6.76
N LYS A 277 -1.09 2.82 -6.77
CA LYS A 277 -0.05 3.13 -7.76
C LYS A 277 -0.53 2.85 -9.17
N ARG A 278 -1.20 1.73 -9.43
CA ARG A 278 -1.72 1.42 -10.78
C ARG A 278 -2.70 2.48 -11.31
N VAL A 279 -3.51 3.07 -10.44
CA VAL A 279 -4.54 4.05 -10.82
C VAL A 279 -3.97 5.47 -10.89
N PHE A 280 -3.14 5.87 -9.92
CA PHE A 280 -2.71 7.26 -9.73
C PHE A 280 -1.20 7.51 -9.92
N GLY A 281 -0.38 6.47 -9.79
CA GLY A 281 1.06 6.54 -10.03
C GLY A 281 1.36 6.13 -11.46
N GLY A 282 1.76 7.08 -12.31
CA GLY A 282 2.42 6.70 -13.57
C GLY A 282 3.58 5.75 -13.24
N GLY A 283 3.50 4.53 -13.77
CA GLY A 283 4.46 3.45 -13.48
C GLY A 283 5.68 3.47 -14.36
#